data_AF-A0A932X856-F1
#
_entry.id   AF-A0A932X856-F1
#
_cell.length_a   1.000
_cell.length_b   1.000
_cell.length_c   1.000
_cell.angle_alpha   90.00
_cell.angle_beta   90.00
_cell.angle_gamma   90.00
#
_symmetry.space_group_name_H-M   'P 1'
#
loop_
_entity.id
_entity.type
_entity.pdbx_description
1 polymer ?
#
loop_
_entity_poly.entity_id
_entity_poly.type
_entity_poly.pdbx_seq_one_letter_code
_entity_poly.pdbx_strand_id
1 'polypeptide(L)'
;MAKQIKRYEFPDRKLVNRSYTHDLEELLDVSGLKVQHKQEVQDNPAFAVNWATVKDWSEEARYTTLVTEEKARDFFAAVTARRYGVLRWLKKLW
;
A
#
# COMPACT_ATOMS: atom_id res chain seq x y z
N MET A 1 10.28 6.40 -2.37
CA MET A 1 11.61 5.81 -2.63
C MET A 1 12.39 6.47 -3.73
N ALA A 2 12.10 6.23 -5.02
CA ALA A 2 12.95 6.76 -6.10
C ALA A 2 13.11 8.30 -6.06
N LYS A 3 12.06 9.04 -5.67
CA LYS A 3 12.10 10.50 -5.49
C LYS A 3 12.91 10.97 -4.27
N GLN A 4 13.30 10.09 -3.35
CA GLN A 4 14.03 10.44 -2.12
C GLN A 4 15.55 10.23 -2.23
N ILE A 5 16.02 9.47 -3.22
CA ILE A 5 17.43 9.16 -3.42
C ILE A 5 18.01 10.16 -4.42
N LYS A 6 19.08 10.88 -4.05
CA LYS A 6 19.72 11.81 -4.98
C LYS A 6 20.56 11.06 -6.01
N ARG A 7 20.72 11.68 -7.17
CA ARG A 7 21.65 11.20 -8.19
C ARG A 7 23.06 11.08 -7.58
N TYR A 8 23.73 9.95 -7.82
CA TYR A 8 25.05 9.58 -7.28
C TYR A 8 25.10 9.21 -5.80
N GLU A 9 23.94 9.05 -5.15
CA GLU A 9 23.84 8.56 -3.78
C GLU A 9 23.45 7.08 -3.78
N PHE A 10 24.21 6.24 -3.07
CA PHE A 10 23.81 4.86 -2.86
C PHE A 10 22.85 4.81 -1.67
N PRO A 11 21.64 4.24 -1.82
CA PRO A 11 20.68 4.18 -0.73
C PRO A 11 21.20 3.34 0.43
N ASP A 12 20.83 3.73 1.65
CA ASP A 12 21.11 2.94 2.84
C ASP A 12 20.63 1.48 2.66
N ARG A 13 21.49 0.52 2.99
CA ARG A 13 21.20 -0.91 2.78
C ARG A 13 19.93 -1.37 3.50
N LYS A 14 19.65 -0.83 4.70
CA LYS A 14 18.43 -1.18 5.42
C LYS A 14 17.22 -0.64 4.66
N LEU A 15 17.27 0.60 4.18
CA LEU A 15 16.21 1.19 3.37
C LEU A 15 15.92 0.37 2.10
N VAL A 16 16.97 -0.11 1.42
CA VAL A 16 16.82 -1.01 0.26
C VAL A 16 16.12 -2.30 0.67
N ASN A 17 16.60 -3.00 1.70
CA ASN A 17 16.02 -4.27 2.13
C ASN A 17 14.54 -4.14 2.53
N ARG A 18 14.18 -3.07 3.24
CA ARG A 18 12.79 -2.79 3.64
C ARG A 18 11.85 -2.52 2.46
N SER A 19 12.38 -2.15 1.30
CA SER A 19 11.57 -1.99 0.08
C SER A 19 11.22 -3.32 -0.61
N TYR A 20 11.79 -4.44 -0.15
CA TYR A 20 11.59 -5.78 -0.72
C TYR A 20 10.72 -6.70 0.16
N THR A 21 10.12 -6.20 1.24
CA THR A 21 9.41 -7.06 2.21
C THR A 21 8.00 -7.44 1.78
N HIS A 22 7.44 -6.77 0.76
CA HIS A 22 6.03 -6.88 0.36
C HIS A 22 5.02 -6.59 1.49
N ASP A 23 5.47 -6.07 2.63
CA ASP A 23 4.62 -5.57 3.71
C ASP A 23 4.16 -4.16 3.37
N LEU A 24 2.86 -3.98 3.15
CA LEU A 24 2.33 -2.70 2.69
C LEU A 24 2.43 -1.58 3.75
N GLU A 25 2.44 -1.90 5.04
CA GLU A 25 2.62 -0.91 6.11
C GLU A 25 4.08 -0.44 6.18
N GLU A 26 5.03 -1.37 6.04
CA GLU A 26 6.45 -1.04 5.95
C GLU A 26 6.74 -0.24 4.68
N LEU A 27 6.22 -0.69 3.53
CA LEU A 27 6.36 0.02 2.26
C LEU A 27 5.78 1.43 2.33
N LEU A 28 4.66 1.62 3.03
CA LEU A 28 4.08 2.93 3.27
C LEU A 28 5.03 3.81 4.10
N ASP A 29 5.60 3.29 5.19
CA ASP A 29 6.55 4.01 6.04
C ASP A 29 7.75 4.50 5.22
N VAL A 30 8.34 3.57 4.48
CA VAL A 30 9.57 3.85 3.75
C VAL A 30 9.30 4.71 2.49
N SER A 31 8.08 4.69 1.94
CA SER A 31 7.69 5.52 0.78
C SER A 31 7.69 7.03 1.07
N GLY A 32 7.61 7.44 2.34
CA GLY A 32 7.43 8.83 2.75
C GLY A 32 5.98 9.33 2.64
N LEU A 33 5.00 8.45 2.41
CA LEU A 33 3.58 8.80 2.26
C LEU A 33 2.77 8.68 3.56
N LYS A 34 3.41 8.29 4.68
CA LYS A 34 2.73 7.98 5.95
C LYS A 34 1.89 9.15 6.49
N VAL A 35 2.35 10.39 6.33
CA VAL A 35 1.61 11.58 6.79
C VAL A 35 0.35 11.80 5.95
N GLN A 36 0.48 11.76 4.62
CA GLN A 36 -0.64 11.88 3.69
C GLN A 36 -1.64 10.74 3.86
N HIS A 37 -1.15 9.53 4.11
CA HIS A 37 -1.99 8.37 4.39
C HIS A 37 -2.79 8.56 5.67
N LYS A 38 -2.12 8.98 6.77
CA LYS A 38 -2.79 9.23 8.05
C LYS A 38 -3.89 10.28 7.91
N GLN A 39 -3.64 11.34 7.13
CA GLN A 39 -4.64 12.37 6.84
C GLN A 39 -5.81 11.80 6.04
N GLU A 40 -5.54 11.05 4.95
CA GLU A 40 -6.61 10.45 4.12
C GLU A 40 -7.48 9.48 4.92
N VAL A 41 -6.88 8.67 5.81
CA VAL A 41 -7.59 7.76 6.72
C VAL A 41 -8.48 8.51 7.70
N GLN A 42 -8.03 9.66 8.22
CA GLN A 42 -8.81 10.49 9.13
C GLN A 42 -9.97 11.18 8.42
N ASP A 43 -9.73 11.70 7.22
CA ASP A 43 -10.72 12.49 6.47
C ASP A 43 -11.75 11.63 5.74
N ASN A 44 -11.40 10.39 5.40
CA ASN A 44 -12.22 9.52 4.56
C ASN A 44 -12.39 8.12 5.19
N PRO A 45 -13.46 7.89 5.99
CA PRO A 45 -13.72 6.59 6.61
C PRO A 45 -13.83 5.43 5.60
N ALA A 46 -14.37 5.68 4.40
CA ALA A 46 -14.44 4.66 3.35
C ALA A 46 -13.05 4.27 2.80
N PHE A 47 -12.10 5.20 2.78
CA PHE A 47 -10.71 4.89 2.45
C PHE A 47 -10.06 4.08 3.57
N ALA A 48 -10.33 4.42 4.84
CA ALA A 48 -9.83 3.66 5.98
C ALA A 48 -10.25 2.18 5.94
N VAL A 49 -11.51 1.91 5.57
CA VAL A 49 -12.01 0.54 5.38
C VAL A 49 -11.28 -0.16 4.25
N ASN A 50 -11.17 0.47 3.07
CA ASN A 50 -10.46 -0.11 1.94
C ASN A 50 -8.98 -0.36 2.24
N TRP A 51 -8.32 0.53 2.99
CA TRP A 51 -6.96 0.32 3.45
C TRP A 51 -6.86 -0.87 4.41
N ALA A 52 -7.79 -0.99 5.36
CA ALA A 52 -7.83 -2.14 6.28
C ALA A 52 -8.01 -3.47 5.54
N THR A 53 -8.76 -3.49 4.43
CA THR A 53 -8.89 -4.68 3.57
C THR A 53 -7.60 -4.98 2.80
N VAL A 54 -6.87 -3.96 2.36
CA VAL A 54 -5.73 -4.14 1.45
C VAL A 54 -4.42 -4.41 2.19
N LYS A 55 -4.20 -3.75 3.33
CA LYS A 55 -2.90 -3.72 4.01
C LYS A 55 -2.38 -5.10 4.46
N ASP A 56 -3.29 -6.02 4.75
CA ASP A 56 -2.97 -7.36 5.26
C ASP A 56 -2.72 -8.38 4.13
N TRP A 57 -2.79 -7.96 2.86
CA TRP A 57 -2.46 -8.83 1.75
C TRP A 57 -0.96 -9.10 1.69
N SER A 58 -0.61 -10.37 1.58
CA SER A 58 0.74 -10.82 1.29
C SER A 58 0.77 -11.58 -0.03
N GLU A 59 1.96 -11.66 -0.60
CA GLU A 59 2.20 -12.42 -1.82
C GLU A 59 2.00 -13.93 -1.70
N GLU A 60 2.02 -14.46 -0.47
CA GLU A 60 1.74 -15.87 -0.17
C GLU A 60 0.30 -16.25 -0.54
N ALA A 61 -0.62 -15.27 -0.51
CA ALA A 61 -2.01 -15.47 -0.92
C ALA A 61 -2.14 -15.97 -2.37
N ARG A 62 -1.10 -15.80 -3.21
CA ARG A 62 -1.07 -16.33 -4.59
C ARG A 62 -1.01 -17.86 -4.63
N TYR A 63 -0.48 -18.50 -3.59
CA TYR A 63 -0.22 -19.94 -3.56
C TYR A 63 -1.14 -20.70 -2.59
N THR A 64 -1.98 -19.99 -1.84
CA THR A 64 -2.93 -20.61 -0.92
C THR A 64 -4.27 -20.84 -1.58
N THR A 65 -4.87 -22.00 -1.34
CA THR A 65 -6.23 -22.34 -1.80
C THR A 65 -7.31 -21.91 -0.81
N LEU A 66 -6.92 -21.23 0.28
CA LEU A 66 -7.81 -20.82 1.36
C LEU A 66 -8.47 -19.45 1.14
N VAL A 67 -8.09 -18.71 0.09
CA VAL A 67 -8.74 -17.43 -0.25
C VAL A 67 -10.10 -17.71 -0.87
N THR A 68 -11.15 -17.21 -0.23
CA THR A 68 -12.52 -17.29 -0.78
C THR A 68 -12.72 -16.26 -1.90
N GLU A 69 -13.65 -16.54 -2.81
CA GLU A 69 -14.03 -15.59 -3.86
C GLU A 69 -14.44 -14.23 -3.29
N GLU A 70 -15.21 -14.23 -2.21
CA GLU A 70 -15.65 -13.04 -1.49
C GLU A 70 -14.46 -12.17 -1.06
N LYS A 71 -13.47 -12.77 -0.37
CA LYS A 71 -12.26 -12.04 0.06
C LYS A 71 -11.47 -11.48 -1.13
N ALA A 72 -11.36 -12.25 -2.21
CA ALA A 72 -10.65 -11.79 -3.41
C ALA A 72 -11.40 -10.62 -4.08
N ARG A 73 -12.72 -10.68 -4.13
CA ARG A 73 -13.57 -9.63 -4.70
C ARG A 73 -13.52 -8.36 -3.85
N ASP A 74 -13.58 -8.49 -2.53
CA ASP A 74 -13.49 -7.36 -1.59
C ASP A 74 -12.13 -6.68 -1.69
N PHE A 75 -11.04 -7.45 -1.71
CA PHE A 75 -9.70 -6.93 -1.93
C PHE A 75 -9.61 -6.17 -3.26
N PHE A 76 -10.07 -6.77 -4.35
CA PHE A 76 -10.06 -6.13 -5.66
C PHE A 76 -10.88 -4.82 -5.68
N ALA A 77 -12.06 -4.83 -5.07
CA ALA A 77 -12.91 -3.65 -4.95
C ALA A 77 -12.23 -2.55 -4.13
N ALA A 78 -11.62 -2.88 -2.99
CA ALA A 78 -10.89 -1.94 -2.14
C ALA A 78 -9.69 -1.30 -2.85
N VAL A 79 -8.97 -2.05 -3.68
CA VAL A 79 -7.87 -1.52 -4.49
C VAL A 79 -8.39 -0.59 -5.59
N THR A 80 -9.44 -1.00 -6.31
CA THR A 80 -9.88 -0.36 -7.57
C THR A 80 -11.03 0.64 -7.42
N ALA A 81 -11.58 0.82 -6.21
CA ALA A 81 -12.73 1.68 -5.96
C ALA A 81 -12.57 3.10 -6.55
N ARG A 82 -13.59 3.55 -7.28
CA ARG A 82 -13.56 4.81 -8.05
C ARG A 82 -13.35 6.06 -7.19
N ARG A 83 -13.83 6.08 -5.95
CA ARG A 83 -13.71 7.24 -5.05
C ARG A 83 -12.65 7.03 -3.96
N TYR A 84 -12.70 5.92 -3.26
CA TYR A 84 -11.86 5.71 -2.07
C TYR A 84 -10.89 4.53 -2.24
N GLY A 85 -10.58 4.15 -3.47
CA GLY A 85 -9.67 3.04 -3.75
C GLY A 85 -8.21 3.39 -3.50
N VAL A 86 -7.46 2.45 -2.96
CA VAL A 86 -6.04 2.62 -2.60
C VAL A 86 -5.20 3.00 -3.83
N LEU A 87 -5.43 2.34 -4.98
CA LEU A 87 -4.70 2.63 -6.21
C LEU A 87 -4.99 4.05 -6.73
N ARG A 88 -6.24 4.51 -6.62
CA ARG A 88 -6.59 5.88 -7.03
C ARG A 88 -5.86 6.90 -6.18
N TRP A 89 -5.83 6.70 -4.85
CA TRP A 89 -5.14 7.60 -3.93
C TRP A 89 -3.64 7.68 -4.26
N LEU A 90 -2.98 6.53 -4.43
CA LEU A 90 -1.56 6.47 -4.81
C LEU A 90 -1.27 7.23 -6.12
N LYS A 91 -2.12 7.09 -7.14
CA LYS A 91 -1.98 7.78 -8.43
C LYS A 91 -2.07 9.31 -8.33
N LYS A 92 -2.72 9.88 -7.31
CA LYS A 92 -2.76 11.34 -7.10
C LYS A 92 -1.44 11.90 -6.58
N LEU A 93 -0.61 11.06 -5.97
CA LEU A 93 0.63 11.44 -5.30
C LEU A 93 1.86 11.22 -6.19
N TRP A 94 1.67 10.73 -7.41
CA TRP A 94 2.73 10.40 -8.37
C TRP A 94 2.88 11.43 -9.47
#